data_AF-G8TWJ9-F1
#
_entry.id   AF-G8TWJ9-F1
#
_cell.length_a   1.000
_cell.length_b   1.000
_cell.length_c   1.000
_cell.angle_alpha   90.00
_cell.angle_beta   90.00
_cell.angle_gamma   90.00
#
_symmetry.space_group_name_H-M   'P 1'
#
loop_
_entity.id
_entity.type
_entity.pdbx_description
1 polymer ?
#
loop_
_entity_poly.entity_id
_entity_poly.type
_entity_poly.pdbx_seq_one_letter_code
_entity_poly.pdbx_strand_id
1 'polypeptide(L)'
;MASGEEERQGWERFEALRWEEAEQHFRRALEDDPFRPDALTGIAALYLKAGEPEQARELCEMALAQAERDLPRAKRHTGWEDDRIRPYVRALYYLALTYIEQDAWALAQPALEEVVAWDITGIQGKALDLLGQVLQRINRLEEATHAYLEAAEYLPESYFSAGLVLFLRGKLREAERFWQRGIEHRPELARWLMEFPWVQPLPILRPDDEIYNRAVQYIDYLGELWTFGAKQALASVFVRQRVSIG
;
A
#
# COMPACT_ATOMS: atom_id res chain seq x y z
N MET A 1 21.99 -22.69 -11.15
CA MET A 1 21.24 -23.33 -10.04
C MET A 1 21.60 -22.70 -8.69
N ALA A 2 22.86 -22.34 -8.44
CA ALA A 2 23.26 -21.65 -7.20
C ALA A 2 22.72 -20.20 -7.12
N SER A 3 22.79 -19.41 -8.18
CA SER A 3 22.35 -18.00 -8.19
C SER A 3 20.86 -17.79 -7.93
N GLY A 4 19.98 -18.61 -8.50
CA GLY A 4 18.54 -18.55 -8.21
C GLY A 4 18.16 -18.97 -6.78
N GLU A 5 19.03 -19.73 -6.12
CA GLU A 5 18.87 -20.08 -4.70
C GLU A 5 19.32 -18.92 -3.80
N GLU A 6 20.44 -18.27 -4.13
CA GLU A 6 20.91 -17.06 -3.45
C GLU A 6 19.87 -15.93 -3.53
N GLU A 7 19.20 -15.73 -4.68
CA GLU A 7 18.09 -14.76 -4.79
C GLU A 7 16.94 -15.08 -3.85
N ARG A 8 16.50 -16.34 -3.84
CA ARG A 8 15.40 -16.78 -2.97
C ARG A 8 15.73 -16.57 -1.50
N GLN A 9 16.93 -16.98 -1.07
CA GLN A 9 17.41 -16.77 0.29
C GLN A 9 17.53 -15.29 0.62
N GLY A 10 18.01 -14.47 -0.32
CA GLY A 10 18.05 -13.02 -0.17
C GLY A 10 16.68 -12.43 0.14
N TRP A 11 15.66 -12.80 -0.64
CA TRP A 11 14.28 -12.33 -0.41
C TRP A 11 13.67 -12.87 0.89
N GLU A 12 13.91 -14.14 1.25
CA GLU A 12 13.48 -14.69 2.55
C GLU A 12 14.11 -13.94 3.74
N ARG A 13 15.40 -13.57 3.62
CA ARG A 13 16.10 -12.79 4.65
C ARG A 13 15.59 -11.35 4.71
N PHE A 14 15.29 -10.76 3.56
CA PHE A 14 14.70 -9.43 3.46
C PHE A 14 13.33 -9.39 4.16
N GLU A 15 12.46 -10.36 3.88
CA GLU A 15 11.15 -10.49 4.55
C GLU A 15 11.28 -10.74 6.06
N ALA A 16 12.32 -11.47 6.47
CA ALA A 16 12.66 -11.68 7.87
C ALA A 16 13.34 -10.47 8.56
N LEU A 17 13.41 -9.31 7.88
CA LEU A 17 14.06 -8.07 8.36
C LEU A 17 15.56 -8.22 8.68
N ARG A 18 16.21 -9.24 8.08
CA ARG A 18 17.65 -9.51 8.22
C ARG A 18 18.38 -8.92 7.03
N TRP A 19 18.46 -7.59 7.01
CA TRP A 19 18.92 -6.80 5.87
C TRP A 19 20.34 -7.11 5.44
N GLU A 20 21.26 -7.25 6.40
CA GLU A 20 22.68 -7.54 6.12
C GLU A 20 22.85 -8.93 5.49
N GLU A 21 22.12 -9.94 5.99
CA GLU A 21 22.13 -11.29 5.40
C GLU A 21 21.51 -11.26 3.99
N ALA A 22 20.39 -10.54 3.82
CA ALA A 22 19.76 -10.39 2.51
C ALA A 22 20.71 -9.77 1.48
N GLU A 23 21.41 -8.72 1.87
CA GLU A 23 22.39 -8.03 1.02
C GLU A 23 23.53 -8.97 0.61
N GLN A 24 24.05 -9.78 1.54
CA GLN A 24 25.10 -10.76 1.23
C GLN A 24 24.64 -11.77 0.18
N HIS A 25 23.42 -12.31 0.32
CA HIS A 25 22.84 -13.24 -0.64
C HIS A 25 22.64 -12.60 -2.01
N PHE A 26 22.09 -11.40 -2.09
CA PHE A 26 21.94 -10.69 -3.36
C PHE A 26 23.29 -10.37 -4.01
N ARG A 27 24.30 -9.96 -3.24
CA ARG A 27 25.65 -9.72 -3.78
C ARG A 27 26.27 -11.00 -4.35
N ARG A 28 26.14 -12.14 -3.66
CA ARG A 28 26.60 -13.44 -4.18
C ARG A 28 25.90 -13.83 -5.48
N ALA A 29 24.59 -13.57 -5.58
CA ALA A 29 23.86 -13.80 -6.83
C ALA A 29 24.40 -12.93 -7.99
N LEU A 30 24.78 -11.68 -7.69
CA LEU A 30 25.36 -10.74 -8.66
C LEU A 30 26.83 -11.02 -9.01
N GLU A 31 27.58 -11.73 -8.16
CA GLU A 31 28.93 -12.21 -8.48
C GLU A 31 28.92 -13.26 -9.60
N ASP A 32 27.89 -14.12 -9.64
CA ASP A 32 27.68 -15.12 -10.70
C ASP A 32 27.20 -14.47 -11.99
N ASP A 33 26.21 -13.57 -11.89
CA ASP A 33 25.67 -12.81 -13.02
C ASP A 33 25.26 -11.39 -12.57
N PRO A 34 25.99 -10.33 -12.99
CA PRO A 34 25.70 -8.95 -12.58
C PRO A 34 24.36 -8.40 -13.06
N PHE A 35 23.67 -9.08 -13.98
CA PHE A 35 22.45 -8.59 -14.62
C PHE A 35 21.19 -9.34 -14.17
N ARG A 36 21.27 -10.06 -13.05
CA ARG A 36 20.13 -10.80 -12.50
C ARG A 36 19.03 -9.86 -11.97
N PRO A 37 17.82 -9.87 -12.56
CA PRO A 37 16.79 -8.89 -12.21
C PRO A 37 16.35 -8.96 -10.74
N ASP A 38 16.22 -10.18 -10.20
CA ASP A 38 15.67 -10.38 -8.86
C ASP A 38 16.66 -9.96 -7.77
N ALA A 39 17.96 -10.23 -7.98
CA ALA A 39 19.03 -9.74 -7.10
C ALA A 39 19.23 -8.22 -7.21
N LEU A 40 19.20 -7.66 -8.42
CA LEU A 40 19.27 -6.20 -8.63
C LEU A 40 18.12 -5.49 -7.91
N THR A 41 16.90 -6.01 -8.04
CA THR A 41 15.72 -5.49 -7.34
C THR A 41 15.87 -5.63 -5.81
N GLY A 42 16.48 -6.72 -5.33
CA GLY A 42 16.76 -6.93 -3.91
C GLY A 42 17.72 -5.89 -3.33
N ILE A 43 18.79 -5.56 -4.06
CA ILE A 43 19.69 -4.46 -3.68
C ILE A 43 18.98 -3.10 -3.76
N ALA A 44 18.17 -2.86 -4.79
CA ALA A 44 17.38 -1.63 -4.90
C ALA A 44 16.43 -1.43 -3.71
N ALA A 45 15.77 -2.51 -3.27
CA ALA A 45 14.92 -2.50 -2.08
C ALA A 45 15.69 -2.10 -0.81
N LEU A 46 16.94 -2.54 -0.67
CA LEU A 46 17.82 -2.17 0.45
C LEU A 46 18.23 -0.68 0.36
N TYR A 47 18.53 -0.16 -0.83
CA TYR A 47 18.81 1.26 -1.04
C TYR A 47 17.60 2.14 -0.68
N LEU A 48 16.37 1.75 -1.04
CA LEU A 48 15.18 2.46 -0.58
C LEU A 48 15.05 2.49 0.94
N LYS A 49 15.37 1.37 1.60
CA LYS A 49 15.38 1.32 3.08
C LYS A 49 16.45 2.21 3.70
N ALA A 50 17.58 2.38 3.02
CA ALA A 50 18.64 3.29 3.43
C ALA A 50 18.32 4.77 3.15
N GLY A 51 17.23 5.07 2.44
CA GLY A 51 16.87 6.44 2.04
C GLY A 51 17.68 6.94 0.85
N GLU A 52 18.13 6.04 -0.02
CA GLU A 52 18.91 6.31 -1.23
C GLU A 52 18.08 5.98 -2.49
N PRO A 53 17.03 6.77 -2.81
CA PRO A 53 16.10 6.42 -3.88
C PRO A 53 16.69 6.57 -5.29
N GLU A 54 17.70 7.41 -5.50
CA GLU A 54 18.37 7.54 -6.80
C GLU A 54 19.09 6.23 -7.18
N GLN A 55 19.86 5.65 -6.26
CA GLN A 55 20.54 4.37 -6.44
C GLN A 55 19.55 3.22 -6.64
N ALA A 56 18.46 3.23 -5.85
CA ALA A 56 17.40 2.25 -6.01
C ALA A 56 16.75 2.32 -7.39
N ARG A 57 16.53 3.53 -7.91
CA ARG A 57 15.94 3.75 -9.22
C ARG A 57 16.79 3.16 -10.33
N GLU A 58 18.08 3.47 -10.36
CA GLU A 58 19.01 2.96 -11.38
C GLU A 58 19.01 1.44 -11.42
N LEU A 59 19.05 0.79 -10.25
CA LEU A 59 19.01 -0.66 -10.13
C LEU A 59 17.66 -1.26 -10.54
N CYS A 60 16.54 -0.61 -10.20
CA CYS A 60 15.21 -1.04 -10.65
C CYS A 60 15.06 -0.93 -12.16
N GLU A 61 15.52 0.17 -12.77
CA GLU A 61 15.48 0.37 -14.23
C GLU A 61 16.36 -0.67 -14.94
N MET A 62 17.54 -0.97 -14.40
CA MET A 62 18.40 -2.07 -14.90
C MET A 62 17.72 -3.43 -14.77
N ALA A 63 17.13 -3.73 -13.60
CA ALA A 63 16.44 -4.99 -13.37
C ALA A 63 15.28 -5.17 -14.34
N LEU A 64 14.48 -4.11 -14.55
CA LEU A 64 13.35 -4.10 -15.46
C LEU A 64 13.79 -4.41 -16.90
N ALA A 65 14.82 -3.71 -17.39
CA ALA A 65 15.35 -3.90 -18.73
C ALA A 65 15.85 -5.34 -18.98
N GLN A 66 16.35 -6.03 -17.95
CA GLN A 66 16.74 -7.43 -18.07
C GLN A 66 15.55 -8.38 -17.98
N ALA A 67 14.63 -8.15 -17.04
CA ALA A 67 13.44 -8.98 -16.86
C ALA A 67 12.49 -8.94 -18.07
N GLU A 68 12.38 -7.80 -18.75
CA GLU A 68 11.58 -7.65 -19.98
C GLU A 68 11.98 -8.61 -21.10
N ARG A 69 13.27 -8.98 -21.15
CA ARG A 69 13.81 -9.84 -22.22
C ARG A 69 13.29 -11.27 -22.11
N ASP A 70 12.96 -11.69 -20.90
CA ASP A 70 12.51 -13.05 -20.57
C ASP A 70 10.98 -13.15 -20.47
N LEU A 71 10.26 -12.05 -20.68
CA LEU A 71 8.80 -12.03 -20.60
C LEU A 71 8.15 -12.90 -21.69
N PRO A 72 7.03 -13.58 -21.36
CA PRO A 72 6.25 -14.27 -22.35
C PRO A 72 5.64 -13.28 -23.35
N ARG A 73 5.58 -13.67 -24.64
CA ARG A 73 5.00 -12.82 -25.72
C ARG A 73 3.54 -12.41 -25.50
N ALA A 74 2.81 -13.16 -24.69
CA ALA A 74 1.42 -12.87 -24.36
C ALA A 74 1.30 -12.72 -22.86
N LYS A 75 0.65 -11.63 -22.43
CA LYS A 75 0.16 -11.45 -21.06
C LYS A 75 -0.89 -12.54 -20.79
N ARG A 76 -0.47 -13.65 -20.19
CA ARG A 76 -1.37 -14.65 -19.61
C ARG A 76 -1.49 -14.30 -18.14
N HIS A 77 -2.68 -14.45 -17.57
CA HIS A 77 -2.92 -14.22 -16.14
C HIS A 77 -2.25 -15.33 -15.30
N THR A 78 -0.93 -15.33 -15.22
CA THR A 78 -0.15 -16.29 -14.42
C THR A 78 0.39 -15.66 -13.13
N GLY A 79 0.35 -14.33 -13.01
CA GLY A 79 0.59 -13.61 -11.76
C GLY A 79 1.99 -13.84 -11.14
N TRP A 80 2.11 -13.63 -9.83
CA TRP A 80 3.32 -13.85 -9.03
C TRP A 80 3.78 -15.31 -8.97
N GLU A 81 2.90 -16.26 -9.25
CA GLU A 81 3.22 -17.69 -9.24
C GLU A 81 4.14 -18.08 -10.40
N ASP A 82 4.15 -17.29 -11.48
CA ASP A 82 5.05 -17.52 -12.62
C ASP A 82 6.47 -16.99 -12.33
N ASP A 83 7.41 -17.91 -12.13
CA ASP A 83 8.82 -17.63 -11.91
C ASP A 83 9.44 -16.72 -13.01
N ARG A 84 8.89 -16.70 -14.22
CA ARG A 84 9.41 -15.87 -15.33
C ARG A 84 8.96 -14.43 -15.24
N ILE A 85 7.77 -14.19 -14.69
CA ILE A 85 7.15 -12.85 -14.60
C ILE A 85 7.49 -12.20 -13.25
N ARG A 86 7.67 -13.01 -12.21
CA ARG A 86 7.92 -12.53 -10.85
C ARG A 86 9.04 -11.48 -10.75
N PRO A 87 10.22 -11.64 -11.39
CA PRO A 87 11.27 -10.62 -11.31
C PRO A 87 10.85 -9.30 -11.97
N TYR A 88 10.10 -9.36 -13.08
CA TYR A 88 9.60 -8.18 -13.78
C TYR A 88 8.58 -7.41 -12.94
N VAL A 89 7.56 -8.11 -12.41
CA VAL A 89 6.53 -7.49 -11.57
C VAL A 89 7.12 -6.93 -10.28
N ARG A 90 8.10 -7.64 -9.69
CA ARG A 90 8.81 -7.17 -8.50
C ARG A 90 9.64 -5.92 -8.79
N ALA A 91 10.37 -5.88 -9.91
CA ALA A 91 11.13 -4.71 -10.33
C ALA A 91 10.21 -3.50 -10.55
N LEU A 92 9.08 -3.68 -11.23
CA LEU A 92 8.07 -2.61 -11.39
C LEU A 92 7.53 -2.11 -10.05
N TYR A 93 7.22 -3.03 -9.13
CA TYR A 93 6.70 -2.67 -7.81
C TYR A 93 7.71 -1.83 -7.02
N TYR A 94 8.98 -2.23 -6.99
CA TYR A 94 10.03 -1.46 -6.31
C TYR A 94 10.39 -0.17 -7.04
N LEU A 95 10.30 -0.12 -8.36
CA LEU A 95 10.42 1.11 -9.13
C LEU A 95 9.29 2.10 -8.76
N ALA A 96 8.06 1.62 -8.62
CA ALA A 96 6.94 2.44 -8.18
C ALA A 96 7.14 2.98 -6.76
N LEU A 97 7.59 2.14 -5.83
CA LEU A 97 7.95 2.58 -4.48
C LEU A 97 9.05 3.63 -4.50
N THR A 98 10.06 3.46 -5.36
CA THR A 98 11.13 4.44 -5.55
C THR A 98 10.58 5.78 -6.01
N TYR A 99 9.69 5.78 -7.01
CA TYR A 99 9.05 7.01 -7.47
C TYR A 99 8.16 7.66 -6.40
N ILE A 100 7.49 6.87 -5.57
CA ILE A 100 6.70 7.38 -4.43
C ILE A 100 7.61 8.09 -3.42
N GLU A 101 8.75 7.47 -3.05
CA GLU A 101 9.74 8.09 -2.13
C GLU A 101 10.33 9.39 -2.71
N GLN A 102 10.42 9.50 -4.03
CA GLN A 102 10.88 10.72 -4.73
C GLN A 102 9.77 11.76 -4.94
N ASP A 103 8.56 11.56 -4.41
CA ASP A 103 7.37 12.38 -4.71
C ASP A 103 7.02 12.45 -6.22
N ALA A 104 7.54 11.52 -7.02
CA ALA A 104 7.32 11.41 -8.45
C ALA A 104 6.06 10.59 -8.77
N TRP A 105 4.94 10.97 -8.16
CA TRP A 105 3.66 10.25 -8.19
C TRP A 105 3.17 9.89 -9.61
N ALA A 106 3.34 10.79 -10.58
CA ALA A 106 2.93 10.57 -11.96
C ALA A 106 3.75 9.46 -12.66
N LEU A 107 5.00 9.25 -12.25
CA LEU A 107 5.86 8.17 -12.77
C LEU A 107 5.55 6.83 -12.10
N ALA A 108 5.10 6.84 -10.84
CA ALA A 108 4.68 5.64 -10.12
C ALA A 108 3.42 4.98 -10.71
N GLN A 109 2.49 5.79 -11.22
CA GLN A 109 1.20 5.31 -11.75
C GLN A 109 1.33 4.21 -12.82
N PRO A 110 2.03 4.42 -13.97
CA PRO A 110 2.10 3.41 -15.01
C PRO A 110 2.80 2.12 -14.54
N ALA A 111 3.78 2.22 -13.63
CA ALA A 111 4.44 1.06 -13.07
C ALA A 111 3.48 0.20 -12.23
N LEU A 112 2.62 0.83 -11.41
CA LEU A 112 1.62 0.12 -10.61
C LEU A 112 0.46 -0.44 -11.46
N GLU A 113 0.01 0.31 -12.48
CA GLU A 113 -0.98 -0.20 -13.44
C GLU A 113 -0.47 -1.46 -14.15
N GLU A 114 0.80 -1.48 -14.54
CA GLU A 114 1.43 -2.65 -15.15
C GLU A 114 1.53 -3.82 -14.15
N VAL A 115 1.93 -3.56 -12.90
CA VAL A 115 1.93 -4.59 -11.83
C VAL A 115 0.55 -5.23 -11.68
N VAL A 116 -0.49 -4.42 -11.56
CA VAL A 116 -1.88 -4.89 -11.40
C VAL A 116 -2.35 -5.64 -12.65
N ALA A 117 -1.95 -5.22 -13.85
CA ALA A 117 -2.30 -5.91 -15.08
C ALA A 117 -1.71 -7.32 -15.19
N TRP A 118 -0.52 -7.54 -14.61
CA TRP A 118 0.11 -8.87 -14.54
C TRP A 118 -0.42 -9.69 -13.39
N ASP A 119 -0.65 -9.06 -12.24
CA ASP A 119 -1.05 -9.75 -11.03
C ASP A 119 -1.88 -8.91 -10.06
N ILE A 120 -3.19 -8.98 -10.25
CA ILE A 120 -4.18 -8.41 -9.32
C ILE A 120 -4.11 -9.11 -7.94
N THR A 121 -3.66 -10.39 -7.89
CA THR A 121 -3.82 -11.28 -6.72
C THR A 121 -2.59 -11.43 -5.83
N GLY A 122 -1.38 -11.52 -6.39
CA GLY A 122 -0.20 -12.04 -5.68
C GLY A 122 0.53 -11.05 -4.79
N ILE A 123 0.27 -9.74 -4.91
CA ILE A 123 0.67 -8.75 -3.89
C ILE A 123 -0.48 -8.47 -2.90
N GLN A 124 -1.47 -9.37 -2.81
CA GLN A 124 -2.56 -9.36 -1.83
C GLN A 124 -3.22 -7.97 -1.68
N GLY A 125 -3.56 -7.33 -2.81
CA GLY A 125 -4.16 -6.00 -2.82
C GLY A 125 -3.23 -4.82 -2.51
N LYS A 126 -1.98 -5.03 -2.09
CA LYS A 126 -1.05 -3.92 -1.75
C LYS A 126 -0.70 -3.05 -2.96
N ALA A 127 -0.54 -3.65 -4.14
CA ALA A 127 -0.29 -2.90 -5.37
C ALA A 127 -1.49 -2.04 -5.77
N LEU A 128 -2.71 -2.57 -5.61
CA LEU A 128 -3.96 -1.83 -5.81
C LEU A 128 -4.11 -0.69 -4.79
N ASP A 129 -3.79 -0.94 -3.52
CA ASP A 129 -3.83 0.08 -2.48
C ASP A 129 -2.83 1.21 -2.77
N LEU A 130 -1.58 0.88 -3.12
CA LEU A 130 -0.58 1.85 -3.55
C LEU A 130 -1.01 2.61 -4.81
N LEU A 131 -1.63 1.92 -5.78
CA LEU A 131 -2.19 2.57 -6.97
C LEU A 131 -3.28 3.58 -6.57
N GLY A 132 -4.15 3.22 -5.64
CA GLY A 132 -5.14 4.13 -5.05
C GLY A 132 -4.50 5.36 -4.42
N GLN A 133 -3.43 5.19 -3.65
CA GLN A 133 -2.67 6.29 -3.04
C GLN A 133 -2.05 7.21 -4.08
N VAL A 134 -1.39 6.64 -5.10
CA VAL A 134 -0.80 7.39 -6.20
C VAL A 134 -1.87 8.18 -6.96
N LEU A 135 -2.96 7.52 -7.37
CA LEU A 135 -4.09 8.14 -8.08
C LEU A 135 -4.71 9.28 -7.27
N GLN A 136 -4.85 9.10 -5.95
CA GLN A 136 -5.32 10.14 -5.06
C GLN A 136 -4.38 11.36 -5.04
N ARG A 137 -3.06 11.14 -4.96
CA ARG A 137 -2.05 12.21 -4.95
C ARG A 137 -2.01 13.01 -6.25
N ILE A 138 -2.28 12.37 -7.39
CA ILE A 138 -2.40 13.05 -8.69
C ILE A 138 -3.83 13.52 -9.01
N ASN A 139 -4.72 13.55 -8.01
CA ASN A 139 -6.10 14.04 -8.11
C ASN A 139 -7.02 13.28 -9.09
N ARG A 140 -6.73 12.00 -9.35
CA ARG A 140 -7.60 11.07 -10.11
C ARG A 140 -8.51 10.30 -9.14
N LEU A 141 -9.37 11.05 -8.44
CA LEU A 141 -10.07 10.56 -7.25
C LEU A 141 -11.09 9.44 -7.56
N GLU A 142 -11.73 9.47 -8.72
CA GLU A 142 -12.65 8.42 -9.19
C GLU A 142 -11.93 7.07 -9.29
N GLU A 143 -10.76 7.07 -9.94
CA GLU A 143 -9.97 5.87 -10.19
C GLU A 143 -9.28 5.40 -8.92
N ALA A 144 -8.81 6.33 -8.08
CA ALA A 144 -8.34 6.02 -6.74
C ALA A 144 -9.39 5.29 -5.92
N THR A 145 -10.65 5.76 -5.97
CA THR A 145 -11.77 5.10 -5.29
C THR A 145 -11.91 3.66 -5.77
N HIS A 146 -11.86 3.44 -7.08
CA HIS A 146 -12.00 2.11 -7.67
C HIS A 146 -10.84 1.19 -7.24
N ALA A 147 -9.60 1.65 -7.34
CA ALA A 147 -8.42 0.90 -6.93
C ALA A 147 -8.46 0.51 -5.44
N TYR A 148 -8.86 1.42 -4.55
CA TYR A 148 -9.04 1.10 -3.13
C TYR A 148 -10.15 0.08 -2.87
N LEU A 149 -11.25 0.14 -3.63
CA LEU A 149 -12.33 -0.83 -3.49
C LEU A 149 -11.92 -2.24 -3.97
N GLU A 150 -11.15 -2.34 -5.04
CA GLU A 150 -10.59 -3.62 -5.45
C GLU A 150 -9.54 -4.14 -4.46
N ALA A 151 -8.69 -3.24 -3.92
CA ALA A 151 -7.75 -3.59 -2.86
C ALA A 151 -8.47 -4.12 -1.61
N ALA A 152 -9.66 -3.58 -1.31
CA ALA A 152 -10.43 -3.89 -0.11
C ALA A 152 -10.95 -5.33 -0.03
N GLU A 153 -11.00 -6.05 -1.15
CA GLU A 153 -11.29 -7.49 -1.18
C GLU A 153 -10.17 -8.32 -0.54
N TYR A 154 -8.94 -7.78 -0.48
CA TYR A 154 -7.76 -8.43 0.12
C TYR A 154 -7.29 -7.73 1.40
N LEU A 155 -7.43 -6.41 1.47
CA LEU A 155 -7.00 -5.54 2.55
C LEU A 155 -8.21 -4.74 3.07
N PRO A 156 -8.97 -5.24 4.06
CA PRO A 156 -10.11 -4.51 4.61
C PRO A 156 -9.80 -3.06 5.01
N GLU A 157 -8.55 -2.78 5.35
CA GLU A 157 -7.98 -1.44 5.56
C GLU A 157 -8.26 -0.46 4.42
N SER A 158 -8.26 -0.92 3.17
CA SER A 158 -8.50 -0.08 1.99
C SER A 158 -9.94 0.43 1.91
N TYR A 159 -10.90 -0.18 2.63
CA TYR A 159 -12.25 0.41 2.79
C TYR A 159 -12.18 1.77 3.50
N PHE A 160 -11.23 1.96 4.42
CA PHE A 160 -11.01 3.26 5.07
C PHE A 160 -10.58 4.32 4.05
N SER A 161 -9.58 4.01 3.23
CA SER A 161 -9.05 4.89 2.19
C SER A 161 -10.09 5.23 1.12
N ALA A 162 -10.86 4.23 0.65
CA ALA A 162 -11.97 4.45 -0.28
C ALA A 162 -13.03 5.40 0.30
N GLY A 163 -13.45 5.16 1.55
CA GLY A 163 -14.42 6.02 2.23
C GLY A 163 -13.89 7.45 2.44
N LEU A 164 -12.61 7.62 2.74
CA LEU A 164 -11.98 8.94 2.85
C LEU A 164 -12.03 9.71 1.52
N VAL A 165 -11.67 9.08 0.40
CA VAL A 165 -11.73 9.72 -0.91
C VAL A 165 -13.17 10.10 -1.28
N LEU A 166 -14.14 9.22 -1.01
CA LEU A 166 -15.56 9.50 -1.25
C LEU A 166 -16.07 10.64 -0.38
N PHE A 167 -15.65 10.69 0.88
CA PHE A 167 -15.95 11.78 1.81
C PHE A 167 -15.42 13.12 1.30
N LEU A 168 -14.15 13.17 0.87
CA LEU A 168 -13.53 14.38 0.30
C LEU A 168 -14.24 14.86 -0.98
N ARG A 169 -14.90 13.95 -1.71
CA ARG A 169 -15.73 14.26 -2.88
C ARG A 169 -17.18 14.64 -2.53
N GLY A 170 -17.54 14.70 -1.25
CA GLY A 170 -18.89 15.01 -0.78
C GLY A 170 -19.89 13.85 -0.86
N LYS A 171 -19.44 12.62 -1.17
CA LYS A 171 -20.28 11.43 -1.30
C LYS A 171 -20.46 10.72 0.05
N LEU A 172 -21.03 11.44 1.02
CA LEU A 172 -21.08 11.03 2.43
C LEU A 172 -21.72 9.66 2.65
N ARG A 173 -22.87 9.39 2.03
CA ARG A 173 -23.58 8.10 2.15
C ARG A 173 -22.82 6.92 1.53
N GLU A 174 -22.04 7.17 0.48
CA GLU A 174 -21.20 6.13 -0.11
C GLU A 174 -20.04 5.83 0.83
N ALA A 175 -19.37 6.86 1.36
CA ALA A 175 -18.29 6.72 2.34
C ALA A 175 -18.72 5.93 3.59
N GLU A 176 -19.87 6.28 4.15
CA GLU A 176 -20.48 5.59 5.29
C GLU A 176 -20.64 4.09 5.02
N ARG A 177 -21.27 3.71 3.90
CA ARG A 177 -21.48 2.31 3.53
C ARG A 177 -20.17 1.52 3.42
N PHE A 178 -19.12 2.14 2.86
CA PHE A 178 -17.83 1.46 2.73
C PHE A 178 -17.11 1.31 4.07
N TRP A 179 -17.16 2.32 4.93
CA TRP A 179 -16.64 2.19 6.29
C TRP A 179 -17.41 1.16 7.11
N GLN A 180 -18.72 1.05 6.94
CA GLN A 180 -19.56 -0.02 7.51
C GLN A 180 -19.03 -1.39 7.11
N ARG A 181 -18.85 -1.63 5.80
CA ARG A 181 -18.30 -2.90 5.28
C ARG A 181 -16.89 -3.16 5.81
N GLY A 182 -16.02 -2.15 5.84
CA GLY A 182 -14.69 -2.27 6.43
C GLY A 182 -14.74 -2.72 7.89
N ILE A 183 -15.57 -2.10 8.71
CA ILE A 183 -15.74 -2.43 10.13
C ILE A 183 -16.34 -3.84 10.32
N GLU A 184 -17.23 -4.29 9.44
CA GLU A 184 -17.76 -5.66 9.46
C GLU A 184 -16.66 -6.69 9.24
N HIS A 185 -15.72 -6.42 8.34
CA HIS A 185 -14.57 -7.30 8.08
C HIS A 185 -13.49 -7.20 9.16
N ARG A 186 -13.18 -5.97 9.61
CA ARG A 186 -12.14 -5.69 10.61
C ARG A 186 -12.63 -4.61 11.59
N PRO A 187 -13.20 -5.03 12.74
CA PRO A 187 -13.72 -4.11 13.74
C PRO A 187 -12.72 -3.06 14.26
N GLU A 188 -11.42 -3.34 14.19
CA GLU A 188 -10.35 -2.42 14.57
C GLU A 188 -10.26 -1.18 13.67
N LEU A 189 -10.81 -1.20 12.45
CA LEU A 189 -10.87 -0.02 11.58
C LEU A 189 -11.70 1.10 12.17
N ALA A 190 -12.64 0.78 13.08
CA ALA A 190 -13.37 1.78 13.84
C ALA A 190 -12.44 2.68 14.67
N ARG A 191 -11.31 2.13 15.14
CA ARG A 191 -10.29 2.90 15.86
C ARG A 191 -9.64 3.94 14.94
N TRP A 192 -9.35 3.58 13.70
CA TRP A 192 -8.72 4.48 12.72
C TRP A 192 -9.64 5.66 12.39
N LEU A 193 -10.94 5.41 12.23
CA LEU A 193 -11.94 6.48 12.05
C LEU A 193 -12.00 7.45 13.24
N MET A 194 -11.66 7.01 14.45
CA MET A 194 -11.58 7.89 15.63
C MET A 194 -10.22 8.56 15.82
N GLU A 195 -9.11 7.90 15.49
CA GLU A 195 -7.74 8.41 15.67
C GLU A 195 -7.33 9.41 14.60
N PHE A 196 -8.02 9.45 13.46
CA PHE A 196 -7.86 10.45 12.41
C PHE A 196 -9.04 11.45 12.34
N PRO A 197 -9.36 12.21 13.41
CA PRO A 197 -10.33 13.29 13.37
C PRO A 197 -9.80 14.54 12.63
N TRP A 198 -8.57 14.47 12.09
CA TRP A 198 -7.90 15.52 11.33
C TRP A 198 -8.12 15.46 9.82
N VAL A 199 -9.11 14.66 9.38
CA VAL A 199 -9.90 15.06 8.19
C VAL A 199 -10.82 16.21 8.64
N GLN A 200 -10.20 17.29 9.13
CA GLN A 200 -10.86 18.55 9.34
C GLN A 200 -11.10 19.12 7.93
N PRO A 201 -12.35 19.41 7.52
CA PRO A 201 -12.53 20.62 6.73
C PRO A 201 -12.04 21.80 7.59
N LEU A 202 -11.81 22.99 7.06
CA LEU A 202 -11.96 24.32 7.71
C LEU A 202 -10.88 25.31 7.21
N PRO A 203 -11.25 26.59 6.91
CA PRO A 203 -11.93 27.48 7.84
C PRO A 203 -13.00 28.42 7.25
N ILE A 204 -14.16 28.49 7.90
CA ILE A 204 -14.64 29.77 8.48
C ILE A 204 -15.43 29.38 9.72
N LEU A 205 -14.82 29.11 10.88
CA LEU A 205 -15.65 28.90 12.08
C LEU A 205 -15.00 29.50 13.33
N ARG A 206 -15.79 30.36 13.98
CA ARG A 206 -15.56 31.14 15.19
C ARG A 206 -15.86 30.28 16.44
N PRO A 207 -15.46 30.71 17.65
CA PRO A 207 -15.67 29.95 18.89
C PRO A 207 -17.15 29.66 19.24
N ASP A 208 -18.07 30.30 18.55
CA ASP A 208 -19.54 30.23 18.65
C ASP A 208 -20.19 29.29 17.61
N ASP A 209 -19.39 28.61 16.78
CA ASP A 209 -19.89 27.83 15.64
C ASP A 209 -20.30 26.38 15.92
N GLU A 210 -21.21 25.91 15.06
CA GLU A 210 -21.76 24.55 14.92
C GLU A 210 -20.73 23.39 14.92
N ILE A 211 -19.42 23.62 15.02
CA ILE A 211 -18.36 22.60 14.95
C ILE A 211 -18.51 21.55 16.05
N TYR A 212 -18.81 21.97 17.29
CA TYR A 212 -19.02 21.02 18.37
C TYR A 212 -20.25 20.15 18.10
N ASN A 213 -21.30 20.74 17.53
CA ASN A 213 -22.49 20.02 17.08
C ASN A 213 -22.22 19.13 15.86
N ARG A 214 -21.28 19.48 14.97
CA ARG A 214 -20.87 18.64 13.83
C ARG A 214 -19.93 17.51 14.22
N ALA A 215 -19.05 17.69 15.20
CA ALA A 215 -18.24 16.61 15.75
C ALA A 215 -19.13 15.60 16.49
N VAL A 216 -20.12 16.09 17.25
CA VAL A 216 -21.17 15.25 17.85
C VAL A 216 -22.04 14.60 16.77
N GLN A 217 -22.49 15.33 15.74
CA GLN A 217 -23.21 14.74 14.61
C GLN A 217 -22.36 13.78 13.79
N TYR A 218 -21.03 13.95 13.71
CA TYR A 218 -20.12 13.03 13.02
C TYR A 218 -19.96 11.75 13.83
N ILE A 219 -19.79 11.86 15.15
CA ILE A 219 -19.77 10.70 16.06
C ILE A 219 -21.13 9.99 16.09
N ASP A 220 -22.24 10.73 16.08
CA ASP A 220 -23.60 10.19 16.02
C ASP A 220 -23.92 9.58 14.64
N TYR A 221 -23.48 10.20 13.55
CA TYR A 221 -23.61 9.72 12.16
C TYR A 221 -22.79 8.46 11.93
N LEU A 222 -21.56 8.42 12.43
CA LEU A 222 -20.75 7.19 12.44
C LEU A 222 -21.28 6.18 13.48
N GLY A 223 -22.18 6.56 14.38
CA GLY A 223 -22.75 5.70 15.41
C GLY A 223 -23.48 4.47 14.82
N GLU A 224 -24.08 4.62 13.64
CA GLU A 224 -24.67 3.51 12.87
C GLU A 224 -23.62 2.57 12.24
N LEU A 225 -22.37 3.02 12.10
CA LEU A 225 -21.25 2.17 11.67
C LEU A 225 -20.75 1.26 12.79
N TRP A 226 -21.09 1.53 14.05
CA TRP A 226 -20.47 0.87 15.19
C TRP A 226 -21.17 -0.47 15.48
N THR A 227 -20.65 -1.52 14.84
CA THR A 227 -21.01 -2.90 15.16
C THR A 227 -20.65 -3.23 16.62
N PHE A 228 -21.25 -4.29 17.17
CA PHE A 228 -20.90 -4.75 18.52
C PHE A 228 -19.39 -5.04 18.67
N GLY A 229 -18.80 -5.66 17.65
CA GLY A 229 -17.35 -5.89 17.58
C GLY A 229 -16.56 -4.59 17.57
N ALA A 230 -16.98 -3.58 16.80
CA ALA A 230 -16.33 -2.27 16.77
C ALA A 230 -16.35 -1.60 18.15
N LYS A 231 -17.50 -1.65 18.83
CA LYS A 231 -17.66 -1.11 20.19
C LYS A 231 -16.73 -1.81 21.20
N GLN A 232 -16.55 -3.13 21.09
CA GLN A 232 -15.60 -3.86 21.93
C GLN A 232 -14.14 -3.51 21.62
N ALA A 233 -13.77 -3.41 20.34
CA ALA A 233 -12.44 -2.98 19.91
C ALA A 233 -12.12 -1.59 20.46
N LEU A 234 -13.05 -0.64 20.35
CA LEU A 234 -12.94 0.71 20.90
C LEU A 234 -12.80 0.70 22.43
N ALA A 235 -13.60 -0.09 23.15
CA ALA A 235 -13.51 -0.17 24.61
C ALA A 235 -12.12 -0.61 25.10
N SER A 236 -11.45 -1.50 24.37
CA SER A 236 -10.10 -1.96 24.70
C SER A 236 -9.03 -0.84 24.60
N VAL A 237 -9.25 0.15 23.72
CA VAL A 237 -8.35 1.31 23.53
C VAL A 237 -8.47 2.27 24.71
N PHE A 238 -9.70 2.59 25.12
CA PHE A 238 -9.96 3.48 26.26
C PHE A 238 -9.50 2.90 27.60
N VAL A 239 -9.53 1.57 27.76
CA VAL A 239 -8.98 0.90 28.95
C VAL A 239 -7.45 1.03 29.01
N ARG A 240 -6.74 0.94 27.88
CA ARG A 240 -5.26 1.08 27.83
C ARG A 240 -4.80 2.50 28.12
N GLN A 241 -5.49 3.52 27.63
CA GLN A 241 -5.13 4.92 27.89
C GLN A 241 -5.27 5.33 29.37
N ARG A 242 -6.16 4.68 30.13
CA ARG A 242 -6.26 4.89 31.59
C ARG A 242 -5.08 4.33 32.38
N VAL A 243 -4.34 3.36 31.84
CA VAL A 243 -3.19 2.72 32.52
C VAL A 243 -1.89 3.49 32.27
N SER A 244 -1.77 4.26 31.18
CA SER A 244 -0.58 5.07 30.88
C SER A 244 -0.58 6.48 31.49
N ILE A 245 -1.62 6.85 32.24
CA ILE A 245 -1.74 8.14 32.96
C ILE A 245 -1.75 7.91 34.49
N GLY A 246 -1.42 6.69 34.95
CA GLY A 246 -1.32 6.31 36.36
C GLY A 246 0.11 6.25 36.85
#